data_AF-A0A920UYN3-F1
#
_entry.id   AF-A0A920UYN3-F1
#
_cell.length_a   1.000
_cell.length_b   1.000
_cell.length_c   1.000
_cell.angle_alpha   90.00
_cell.angle_beta   90.00
_cell.angle_gamma   90.00
#
_symmetry.space_group_name_H-M   'P 1'
#
loop_
_entity.id
_entity.type
_entity.pdbx_description
1 polymer ?
#
loop_
_entity_poly.entity_id
_entity_poly.type
_entity_poly.pdbx_seq_one_letter_code
_entity_poly.pdbx_strand_id
1 'polypeptide(L)' 'MVISGGVNIYPAEIETSLVGMPGVADCAVFGIPHDEYGEQLLAVVQCIPGYSL' A
#
# COMPACT_ATOMS: atom_id res chain seq x y z
N MET A 1 -1.54 5.49 -9.85
CA MET A 1 -2.78 6.14 -9.36
C MET A 1 -3.86 5.08 -9.37
N VAL A 2 -4.63 4.98 -8.30
CA VAL A 2 -5.72 4.02 -8.10
C VAL A 2 -7.00 4.80 -7.86
N ILE A 3 -8.12 4.41 -8.47
CA ILE A 3 -9.40 5.10 -8.28
C ILE A 3 -10.31 4.22 -7.43
N SER A 4 -10.48 4.60 -6.17
CA SER A 4 -11.31 3.87 -5.21
C SER A 4 -12.52 4.71 -4.83
N GLY A 5 -13.74 4.22 -5.10
CA GLY A 5 -14.97 4.93 -4.74
C GLY A 5 -15.10 6.33 -5.36
N GLY A 6 -14.49 6.53 -6.55
CA GLY A 6 -14.45 7.82 -7.23
C GLY A 6 -13.38 8.80 -6.73
N VAL A 7 -12.49 8.37 -5.84
CA VAL A 7 -11.38 9.17 -5.30
C VAL A 7 -10.05 8.73 -5.91
N ASN A 8 -9.25 9.69 -6.36
CA ASN A 8 -7.88 9.43 -6.82
C ASN A 8 -6.93 9.24 -5.64
N ILE A 9 -6.31 8.08 -5.56
CA ILE A 9 -5.34 7.72 -4.51
C ILE A 9 -3.97 7.51 -5.18
N TYR A 10 -2.92 8.04 -4.57
CA TYR A 10 -1.54 7.95 -5.05
C TYR A 10 -0.75 6.96 -4.18
N PRO A 11 -0.51 5.72 -4.67
CA PRO A 11 0.17 4.69 -3.88
C PRO A 11 1.55 5.11 -3.35
N ALA A 12 2.29 5.92 -4.09
CA ALA A 12 3.62 6.40 -3.69
C ALA A 12 3.62 7.18 -2.35
N GLU A 13 2.53 7.88 -2.01
CA GLU A 13 2.40 8.58 -0.73
C GLU A 13 2.26 7.58 0.43
N ILE A 14 1.55 6.47 0.18
CA ILE A 14 1.37 5.37 1.13
C ILE A 14 2.69 4.61 1.28
N GLU A 15 3.38 4.30 0.18
CA GLU A 15 4.71 3.67 0.19
C GLU A 15 5.71 4.49 1.00
N THR A 16 5.79 5.80 0.75
CA THR A 16 6.66 6.72 1.49
C THR A 16 6.35 6.69 3.00
N SER A 17 5.07 6.59 3.35
CA SER A 17 4.65 6.51 4.76
C SER A 17 5.03 5.17 5.39
N LEU A 18 4.84 4.06 4.68
CA LEU A 18 5.14 2.70 5.14
C LEU A 18 6.65 2.48 5.32
N VAL A 19 7.48 2.97 4.39
CA VAL A 19 8.95 2.87 4.47
C VAL A 19 9.51 3.59 5.71
N GLY A 20 8.80 4.60 6.24
CA GLY A 20 9.17 5.27 7.49
C GLY A 20 8.82 4.52 8.78
N MET A 21 8.06 3.41 8.69
CA MET A 21 7.62 2.67 9.87
C MET A 21 8.70 1.72 10.41
N PRO A 22 8.80 1.53 11.74
CA PRO A 22 9.72 0.58 12.32
C PRO A 22 9.50 -0.84 11.77
N GLY A 23 10.57 -1.49 11.34
CA GLY A 23 10.53 -2.87 10.87
C GLY A 23 10.20 -3.06 9.39
N VAL A 24 9.89 -2.00 8.65
CA VAL A 24 9.70 -2.05 7.19
C VAL A 24 11.05 -1.87 6.50
N ALA A 25 11.42 -2.83 5.66
CA ALA A 25 12.60 -2.74 4.80
C ALA A 25 12.26 -2.11 3.45
N ASP A 26 11.13 -2.52 2.87
CA ASP A 26 10.61 -2.02 1.59
C ASP A 26 9.11 -2.32 1.50
N CYS A 27 8.40 -1.69 0.56
CA CYS A 27 7.00 -2.00 0.27
C CYS A 27 6.59 -1.58 -1.13
N ALA A 28 5.52 -2.21 -1.63
CA ALA A 28 4.84 -1.80 -2.85
C ALA A 28 3.34 -1.70 -2.57
N VAL A 29 2.71 -0.64 -3.06
CA VAL A 29 1.27 -0.39 -2.91
C VAL A 29 0.63 -0.26 -4.29
N PHE A 30 -0.45 -0.99 -4.53
CA PHE A 30 -1.13 -0.99 -5.82
C PHE A 30 -2.62 -1.28 -5.69
N GLY A 31 -3.37 -1.00 -6.76
CA GLY A 31 -4.81 -1.25 -6.83
C GLY A 31 -5.10 -2.70 -7.17
N ILE A 32 -6.13 -3.26 -6.55
CA ILE A 32 -6.75 -4.53 -6.95
C ILE A 32 -8.27 -4.34 -7.12
N PRO A 33 -8.96 -5.18 -7.91
CA PRO A 33 -10.40 -5.09 -8.08
C PRO A 33 -11.18 -5.15 -6.76
N HIS A 34 -12.26 -4.38 -6.66
CA HIS A 34 -13.18 -4.38 -5.53
C HIS A 34 -14.63 -4.16 -5.99
N ASP A 35 -15.55 -4.96 -5.46
CA ASP A 35 -16.95 -4.98 -5.93
C ASP A 35 -17.70 -3.66 -5.68
N GLU A 36 -17.44 -2.98 -4.56
CA GLU A 36 -18.12 -1.72 -4.21
C GLU A 36 -17.39 -0.48 -4.75
N TYR A 37 -16.06 -0.53 -4.79
CA TYR A 37 -15.22 0.66 -4.98
C TYR A 37 -14.55 0.71 -6.35
N GLY A 38 -14.74 -0.32 -7.18
CA GLY A 38 -14.00 -0.53 -8.42
C GLY A 38 -12.59 -1.05 -8.15
N GLU A 39 -11.80 -0.27 -7.41
CA GLU A 39 -10.48 -0.66 -6.93
C GLU A 39 -10.35 -0.45 -5.41
N GLN A 40 -9.55 -1.28 -4.76
CA GLN A 40 -9.06 -1.07 -3.39
C GLN A 40 -7.52 -1.13 -3.38
N LEU A 41 -6.90 -0.55 -2.36
CA LEU A 41 -5.44 -0.56 -2.23
C LEU A 41 -4.99 -1.85 -1.54
N LEU A 42 -3.93 -2.46 -2.05
CA LEU A 42 -3.20 -3.55 -1.42
C LEU A 42 -1.74 -3.16 -1.25
N ALA A 43 -1.20 -3.37 -0.05
CA ALA A 43 0.19 -3.16 0.27
C ALA A 43 0.89 -4.51 0.48
N VAL A 44 2.00 -4.72 -0.22
CA VAL A 44 2.95 -5.81 0.07
C VAL A 44 4.13 -5.20 0.80
N VAL A 45 4.43 -5.71 1.99
CA VAL A 45 5.46 -5.16 2.87
C VAL A 45 6.55 -6.19 3.08
N GLN A 46 7.80 -5.78 2.88
CA GLN A 46 8.98 -6.56 3.24
C GLN A 46 9.45 -6.12 4.64
N CYS A 47 9.52 -7.06 5.57
CA CYS A 47 10.09 -6.81 6.89
C CYS A 47 11.62 -6.73 6.83
N ILE A 48 12.21 -5.91 7.70
CA ILE A 48 13.62 -6.02 8.08
C ILE A 48 13.85 -7.43 8.65
N PRO A 49 14.97 -8.12 8.35
CA PRO A 49 15.26 -9.43 8.92
C PRO A 49 15.11 -9.43 10.46
N GLY A 50 14.32 -10.38 10.98
CA GLY A 50 14.03 -10.49 12.42
C GLY A 50 12.80 -9.73 12.89
N TYR A 51 12.14 -8.93 12.04
CA TYR A 51 10.82 -8.36 12.30
C TYR A 51 9.71 -9.26 11.76
N SER A 52 8.54 -9.21 12.40
CA SER A 52 7.29 -9.83 11.94
C SER A 52 6.18 -8.80 11.92
N LEU A 53 5.32 -8.84 10.90
CA LEU A 53 4.09 -8.04 10.79
C LEU A 53 2.90 -8.76 11.46
#